data_AF-A0A7C0YLH4-F1
#
_entry.id   AF-A0A7C0YLH4-F1
#
_cell.length_a   1.000
_cell.length_b   1.000
_cell.length_c   1.000
_cell.angle_alpha   90.00
_cell.angle_beta   90.00
_cell.angle_gamma   90.00
#
_symmetry.space_group_name_H-M   'P 1'
#
loop_
_entity.id
_entity.type
_entity.pdbx_description
1 polymer ?
#
loop_
_entity_poly.entity_id
_entity_poly.type
_entity_poly.pdbx_seq_one_letter_code
_entity_poly.pdbx_strand_id
1 'polypeptide(L)'
;MWFYQDVGFSHAGTLKSTVIELVNFSAAGMTPNEALNLLRLRVPNSLHNALHGLIKDGYLKRQRLQGIPLYTSIDSDIARKQMAVRLEKLENRPLPPIASTETTIAVLVEALKAGKALPSSTTVAARLTAQSMPITVDQVEQIFDEYDLSAEKKTAAQP
;
A
#
# COMPACT_ATOMS: atom_id res chain seq x y z
N MET A 1 19.28 10.89 -9.15
CA MET A 1 19.23 9.64 -9.94
C MET A 1 18.86 9.98 -11.38
N TRP A 2 19.38 9.25 -12.35
CA TRP A 2 18.99 9.37 -13.76
C TRP A 2 18.87 7.98 -14.38
N PHE A 3 18.18 7.90 -15.53
CA PHE A 3 17.93 6.64 -16.22
C PHE A 3 18.38 6.74 -17.68
N TYR A 4 18.98 5.66 -18.17
CA TYR A 4 19.19 5.44 -19.59
C TYR A 4 18.49 4.15 -19.98
N GLN A 5 17.44 4.26 -20.79
CA GLN A 5 16.52 3.15 -21.07
C GLN A 5 16.00 2.56 -19.74
N ASP A 6 16.23 1.27 -19.52
CA ASP A 6 15.81 0.54 -18.32
C ASP A 6 16.90 0.42 -17.24
N VAL A 7 18.03 1.11 -17.41
CA VAL A 7 19.14 1.11 -16.46
C VAL A 7 19.12 2.40 -15.65
N GLY A 8 18.99 2.26 -14.33
CA GLY A 8 19.04 3.38 -13.39
C GLY A 8 20.44 3.59 -12.82
N PHE A 9 20.87 4.85 -12.80
CA PHE A 9 22.16 5.27 -12.25
C PHE A 9 21.93 6.19 -11.05
N SER A 10 22.56 5.83 -9.93
CA SER A 10 22.53 6.60 -8.69
C SER A 10 23.92 7.11 -8.35
N HIS A 11 23.99 8.39 -7.97
CA HIS A 11 25.23 8.96 -7.45
C HIS A 11 25.66 8.30 -6.13
N ALA A 12 24.72 7.72 -5.37
CA ALA A 12 25.02 6.99 -4.13
C ALA A 12 25.78 5.67 -4.34
N GLY A 13 26.01 5.25 -5.59
CA GLY A 13 26.84 4.11 -5.98
C GLY A 13 26.17 2.74 -5.82
N THR A 14 25.59 2.43 -4.66
CA THR A 14 24.95 1.12 -4.41
C THR A 14 23.44 1.24 -4.26
N LEU A 15 22.72 0.15 -4.49
CA LEU A 15 21.28 0.07 -4.25
C LEU A 15 20.93 0.40 -2.79
N LYS A 16 21.69 -0.15 -1.82
CA LYS A 16 21.47 0.11 -0.38
C LYS A 16 21.61 1.61 -0.07
N SER A 17 22.71 2.23 -0.48
CA SER A 17 22.96 3.67 -0.26
C SER A 17 21.87 4.54 -0.90
N THR A 18 21.44 4.16 -2.11
CA THR A 18 20.37 4.84 -2.84
C THR A 18 19.04 4.74 -2.12
N VAL A 19 18.69 3.58 -1.56
CA VAL A 19 17.46 3.38 -0.79
C VAL A 19 17.49 4.21 0.50
N ILE A 20 18.63 4.27 1.19
CA ILE A 20 18.79 5.15 2.37
C ILE A 20 18.53 6.60 1.97
N GLU A 21 19.17 7.07 0.90
CA GLU A 21 19.02 8.45 0.41
C GLU A 21 17.56 8.77 0.03
N LEU A 22 16.92 7.88 -0.75
CA LEU A 22 15.51 8.03 -1.14
C LEU A 22 14.57 8.09 0.06
N VAL A 23 14.77 7.21 1.04
CA VAL A 23 13.90 7.19 2.24
C VAL A 23 14.15 8.44 3.09
N ASN A 24 15.39 8.87 3.28
CA ASN A 24 15.70 10.05 4.09
C ASN A 24 15.20 11.36 3.45
N PHE A 25 15.28 11.49 2.13
CA PHE A 25 14.77 12.67 1.41
C PHE A 25 13.27 12.61 1.13
N SER A 26 12.62 11.46 1.31
CA SER A 26 11.16 11.38 1.17
C SER A 26 10.49 12.22 2.25
N ALA A 27 9.54 13.06 1.84
CA ALA A 27 8.72 13.84 2.75
C ALA A 27 7.81 12.97 3.64
N ALA A 28 7.50 11.73 3.23
CA ALA A 28 6.51 10.87 3.90
C ALA A 28 7.00 9.43 4.17
N GLY A 29 8.32 9.22 4.14
CA GLY A 29 8.91 7.87 4.08
C GLY A 29 8.55 7.15 2.79
N MET A 30 8.80 5.84 2.70
CA MET A 30 8.44 5.06 1.50
C MET A 30 7.94 3.66 1.85
N THR A 31 6.93 3.22 1.12
CA THR A 31 6.53 1.82 1.04
C THR A 31 7.41 1.06 0.06
N PRO A 32 7.48 -0.29 0.12
CA PRO A 32 8.20 -1.09 -0.87
C PRO A 32 7.80 -0.78 -2.30
N ASN A 33 6.50 -0.58 -2.57
CA ASN A 33 6.01 -0.35 -3.92
C ASN A 33 6.40 1.04 -4.44
N GLU A 34 6.33 2.08 -3.59
CA GLU A 34 6.81 3.42 -3.96
C GLU A 34 8.31 3.40 -4.30
N ALA A 35 9.11 2.73 -3.46
CA ALA A 35 10.54 2.58 -3.70
C ALA A 35 10.82 1.76 -4.97
N LEU A 36 10.10 0.66 -5.20
CA LEU A 36 10.24 -0.19 -6.38
C LEU A 36 9.94 0.59 -7.67
N ASN A 37 8.85 1.35 -7.67
CA ASN A 37 8.41 2.16 -8.80
C ASN A 37 9.44 3.26 -9.12
N LEU A 38 9.95 3.95 -8.10
CA LEU A 38 10.96 4.99 -8.29
C LEU A 38 12.30 4.43 -8.79
N LEU A 39 12.71 3.27 -8.29
CA LEU A 39 13.97 2.61 -8.67
C LEU A 39 13.88 1.86 -10.00
N ARG A 40 12.67 1.65 -10.54
CA ARG A 40 12.39 0.89 -11.77
C ARG A 40 13.03 -0.51 -11.77
N LEU A 41 13.06 -1.16 -10.60
CA LEU A 41 13.70 -2.47 -10.48
C LEU A 41 12.81 -3.56 -11.08
N ARG A 42 13.38 -4.34 -12.00
CA ARG A 42 12.72 -5.52 -12.58
C ARG A 42 12.60 -6.70 -11.61
N VAL A 43 13.43 -6.74 -10.57
CA VAL A 43 13.51 -7.84 -9.60
C VAL A 43 13.11 -7.35 -8.20
N PRO A 44 11.85 -7.57 -7.77
CA PRO A 44 11.36 -7.13 -6.46
C PRO A 44 12.17 -7.69 -5.28
N ASN A 45 12.69 -8.91 -5.43
CA ASN A 45 13.48 -9.58 -4.38
C ASN A 45 14.78 -8.83 -4.04
N SER A 46 15.39 -8.13 -4.99
CA SER A 46 16.61 -7.34 -4.74
C SER A 46 16.33 -6.17 -3.81
N LEU A 47 15.19 -5.49 -3.98
CA LEU A 47 14.76 -4.44 -3.07
C LEU A 47 14.39 -5.00 -1.69
N HIS A 48 13.69 -6.12 -1.64
CA HIS A 48 13.34 -6.78 -0.38
C HIS A 48 14.59 -7.11 0.45
N ASN A 49 15.60 -7.73 -0.17
CA ASN A 49 16.85 -8.07 0.49
C ASN A 49 17.63 -6.83 0.95
N ALA A 50 17.66 -5.78 0.12
CA ALA A 50 18.28 -4.51 0.49
C ALA A 50 17.59 -3.89 1.71
N LEU A 51 16.27 -3.77 1.69
CA LEU A 51 15.47 -3.21 2.79
C LEU A 51 15.62 -4.03 4.08
N HIS A 52 15.60 -5.36 3.98
CA HIS A 52 15.81 -6.24 5.14
C HIS A 52 17.20 -6.02 5.76
N GLY A 53 18.25 -5.97 4.93
CA GLY A 53 19.60 -5.66 5.39
C GLY A 53 19.70 -4.28 6.04
N LEU A 54 19.12 -3.25 5.43
CA LEU A 54 19.14 -1.87 5.95
C LEU A 54 18.45 -1.72 7.31
N ILE A 55 17.36 -2.48 7.55
CA ILE A 55 16.72 -2.52 8.88
C ILE A 55 17.64 -3.21 9.88
N LYS A 56 18.17 -4.40 9.53
CA LYS A 56 19.03 -5.19 10.40
C LYS A 56 20.28 -4.41 10.82
N ASP A 57 20.86 -3.69 9.87
CA ASP A 57 22.09 -2.91 10.05
C ASP A 57 21.81 -1.52 10.70
N GLY A 58 20.55 -1.19 10.99
CA GLY A 58 20.19 0.05 11.69
C GLY A 58 20.24 1.33 10.86
N TYR A 59 20.22 1.23 9.52
CA TYR A 59 20.23 2.40 8.63
C TYR A 59 18.83 2.99 8.40
N LEU A 60 17.78 2.19 8.56
CA LEU A 60 16.39 2.59 8.37
C LEU A 60 15.50 1.99 9.46
N LYS A 61 14.34 2.61 9.70
CA LYS A 61 13.29 2.05 10.55
C LYS A 61 12.15 1.52 9.69
N ARG A 62 11.55 0.43 10.14
CA ARG A 62 10.31 -0.12 9.57
C ARG A 62 9.16 0.13 10.53
N GLN A 63 8.15 0.82 10.04
CA GLN A 63 6.87 1.05 10.70
C GLN A 63 5.76 0.26 9.98
N ARG A 64 4.63 0.08 10.65
CA ARG A 64 3.42 -0.48 10.04
C ARG A 64 2.34 0.58 10.03
N LEU A 65 1.80 0.88 8.85
CA LEU A 65 0.72 1.82 8.66
C LEU A 65 -0.36 1.15 7.80
N GLN A 66 -1.58 1.03 8.32
CA GLN A 66 -2.70 0.31 7.66
C GLN A 66 -2.31 -1.09 7.16
N GLY A 67 -1.52 -1.83 7.93
CA GLY A 67 -1.05 -3.17 7.56
C GLY A 67 0.10 -3.23 6.54
N ILE A 68 0.47 -2.10 5.94
CA ILE A 68 1.54 -1.97 4.94
C ILE A 68 2.85 -1.55 5.63
N PRO A 69 4.00 -2.13 5.26
CA PRO A 69 5.30 -1.66 5.76
C PRO A 69 5.64 -0.28 5.19
N LEU A 70 6.00 0.63 6.09
CA LEU A 70 6.52 1.96 5.77
C LEU A 70 7.96 2.06 6.28
N TYR A 71 8.88 2.49 5.42
CA TYR A 71 10.28 2.69 5.74
C TYR A 71 10.52 4.18 5.99
N THR A 72 11.11 4.49 7.13
CA THR A 72 11.39 5.86 7.57
C THR A 72 12.85 5.99 7.97
N SER A 73 13.29 7.24 8.12
CA SER A 73 14.64 7.54 8.59
C SER A 73 14.92 6.92 9.97
N ILE A 74 16.19 6.62 10.25
CA ILE A 74 16.63 6.24 11.59
C ILE A 74 16.56 7.44 12.56
N ASP A 75 16.78 8.64 12.04
CA ASP A 75 16.65 9.91 12.76
C ASP A 75 15.19 10.14 13.17
N SER A 76 14.97 10.32 14.47
CA SER A 76 13.62 10.43 15.04
C SER A 76 12.88 11.69 14.61
N ASP A 77 13.56 12.80 14.38
CA ASP A 77 12.92 14.04 13.97
C ASP A 77 12.50 13.99 12.51
N ILE A 78 13.36 13.41 11.65
CA ILE A 78 13.00 13.15 10.26
C ILE A 78 11.84 12.16 10.20
N ALA A 79 11.93 11.03 10.92
CA ALA A 79 10.88 10.01 10.93
C ALA A 79 9.52 10.57 11.41
N ARG A 80 9.51 11.44 12.42
CA ARG A 80 8.28 12.07 12.92
C ARG A 80 7.64 12.98 11.87
N LYS A 81 8.44 13.79 11.18
CA LYS A 81 7.95 14.63 10.07
C LYS A 81 7.38 13.76 8.94
N GLN A 82 8.08 12.68 8.60
CA GLN A 82 7.63 11.72 7.59
C GLN A 82 6.28 11.09 7.93
N MET A 83 6.10 10.68 9.18
CA MET A 83 4.82 10.13 9.65
C MET A 83 3.69 11.14 9.58
N ALA A 84 3.92 12.37 10.03
CA ALA A 84 2.90 13.41 10.01
C ALA A 84 2.39 13.68 8.59
N VAL A 85 3.31 13.88 7.63
CA VAL A 85 2.96 14.07 6.21
C VAL A 85 2.27 12.83 5.63
N ARG A 86 2.67 11.63 6.05
CA ARG A 86 2.03 10.39 5.58
C ARG A 86 0.59 10.26 6.05
N LEU A 87 0.32 10.62 7.30
CA LEU A 87 -1.04 10.62 7.87
C LEU A 87 -1.91 11.68 7.20
N GLU A 88 -1.40 12.90 7.03
CA GLU A 88 -2.10 13.97 6.31
C GLU A 88 -2.47 13.55 4.88
N LYS A 89 -1.56 12.86 4.16
CA LYS A 89 -1.86 12.32 2.82
C LYS A 89 -2.92 11.22 2.81
N LEU A 90 -3.06 10.48 3.89
CA LEU A 90 -4.11 9.46 4.02
C LEU A 90 -5.45 10.10 4.34
N GLU A 91 -5.47 11.12 5.19
CA GLU A 91 -6.68 11.90 5.53
C GLU A 91 -7.18 12.72 4.34
N ASN A 92 -6.28 13.34 3.59
CA ASN A 92 -6.59 14.14 2.41
C ASN A 92 -6.67 13.30 1.11
N ARG A 93 -6.72 11.97 1.22
CA ARG A 93 -6.97 11.13 0.05
C ARG A 93 -8.37 11.51 -0.47
N PRO A 94 -8.51 11.88 -1.76
CA PRO A 94 -9.82 12.14 -2.34
C PRO A 94 -10.71 10.92 -2.11
N LEU A 95 -11.92 11.15 -1.61
CA LEU A 95 -12.92 10.09 -1.54
C LEU A 95 -13.03 9.44 -2.93
N PRO A 96 -13.20 8.11 -3.00
CA PRO A 96 -13.42 7.46 -4.27
C PRO A 96 -14.60 8.14 -4.98
N PRO A 97 -14.54 8.30 -6.31
CA PRO A 97 -15.71 8.78 -7.05
C PRO A 97 -16.88 7.84 -6.75
N ILE A 98 -18.03 8.44 -6.45
CA ILE A 98 -19.29 7.73 -6.14
C ILE A 98 -19.46 6.63 -7.18
N ALA A 99 -19.53 5.38 -6.72
CA ALA A 99 -19.73 4.25 -7.60
C ALA A 99 -21.08 4.40 -8.32
N SER A 100 -21.12 4.03 -9.60
CA SER A 100 -22.40 3.97 -10.31
C SER A 100 -23.29 2.91 -9.66
N THR A 101 -24.61 3.06 -9.76
CA THR A 101 -25.56 2.07 -9.24
C THR A 101 -25.28 0.65 -9.76
N GLU A 102 -24.85 0.53 -11.01
CA GLU A 102 -24.44 -0.75 -11.60
C GLU A 102 -23.23 -1.36 -10.89
N THR A 103 -22.22 -0.54 -10.60
CA THR A 103 -21.03 -0.95 -9.85
C THR A 103 -21.38 -1.34 -8.41
N THR A 104 -22.23 -0.58 -7.73
CA THR A 104 -22.72 -0.91 -6.39
C THR A 104 -23.44 -2.25 -6.38
N ILE A 105 -24.36 -2.49 -7.32
CA ILE A 105 -25.07 -3.76 -7.42
C ILE A 105 -24.10 -4.92 -7.68
N ALA A 106 -23.13 -4.76 -8.58
CA ALA A 106 -22.14 -5.80 -8.88
C ALA A 106 -21.29 -6.18 -7.66
N VAL A 107 -20.87 -5.18 -6.86
CA VAL A 107 -20.16 -5.39 -5.59
C VAL A 107 -21.02 -6.15 -4.59
N LEU A 108 -22.27 -5.73 -4.38
CA LEU A 108 -23.20 -6.38 -3.45
C LEU A 108 -23.52 -7.82 -3.89
N VAL A 109 -23.68 -8.07 -5.19
CA VAL A 109 -23.91 -9.41 -5.73
C VAL A 109 -22.69 -10.31 -5.49
N GLU A 110 -21.47 -9.83 -5.72
CA GLU A 110 -20.25 -10.61 -5.40
C GLU A 110 -20.09 -10.86 -3.89
N ALA A 111 -20.45 -9.89 -3.05
CA ALA A 111 -20.46 -10.06 -1.61
C ALA A 111 -21.44 -11.17 -1.16
N LEU A 112 -22.65 -11.22 -1.73
CA LEU A 112 -23.69 -12.19 -1.39
C LEU A 112 -23.42 -13.59 -1.99
N LYS A 113 -22.84 -13.68 -3.19
CA LYS A 113 -22.51 -14.97 -3.84
C LYS A 113 -21.54 -15.84 -3.03
N ALA A 114 -20.70 -15.24 -2.19
CA ALA A 114 -19.77 -15.97 -1.34
C ALA A 114 -20.43 -16.73 -0.18
N GLY A 115 -21.73 -16.48 0.08
CA GLY A 115 -22.62 -17.31 0.90
C GLY A 115 -22.36 -17.28 2.42
N LYS A 116 -21.16 -17.66 2.88
CA LYS A 116 -20.85 -17.85 4.31
C LYS A 116 -19.80 -16.89 4.87
N ALA A 117 -19.01 -16.26 4.02
CA ALA A 117 -17.98 -15.31 4.44
C ALA A 117 -17.89 -14.19 3.42
N LEU A 118 -17.92 -12.95 3.92
CA LEU A 118 -17.73 -11.78 3.08
C LEU A 118 -16.30 -11.84 2.48
N PRO A 119 -16.15 -11.82 1.15
CA PRO A 119 -14.84 -11.77 0.51
C PRO A 119 -14.15 -10.44 0.83
N SER A 120 -12.82 -10.44 0.91
CA SER A 120 -12.09 -9.19 1.16
C SER A 120 -12.29 -8.20 0.02
N SER A 121 -12.27 -6.90 0.33
CA SER A 121 -12.46 -5.81 -0.65
C SER A 121 -11.49 -5.93 -1.83
N THR A 122 -10.27 -6.39 -1.57
CA THR A 122 -9.26 -6.70 -2.60
C THR A 122 -9.70 -7.81 -3.54
N THR A 123 -10.32 -8.87 -3.02
CA THR A 123 -10.78 -10.01 -3.81
C THR A 123 -11.93 -9.60 -4.72
N VAL A 124 -12.89 -8.83 -4.20
CA VAL A 124 -14.04 -8.33 -4.97
C VAL A 124 -13.57 -7.39 -6.08
N ALA A 125 -12.70 -6.42 -5.76
CA ALA A 125 -12.16 -5.50 -6.76
C ALA A 125 -11.41 -6.24 -7.89
N ALA A 126 -10.60 -7.25 -7.55
CA ALA A 126 -9.89 -8.06 -8.53
C ALA A 126 -10.84 -8.85 -9.45
N ARG A 127 -11.90 -9.44 -8.90
CA ARG A 127 -12.90 -10.21 -9.67
C ARG A 127 -13.73 -9.33 -10.59
N LEU A 128 -14.17 -8.17 -10.13
CA LEU A 128 -14.94 -7.23 -10.94
C LEU A 128 -14.09 -6.60 -12.03
N THR A 129 -12.83 -6.28 -11.73
CA THR A 129 -11.87 -5.80 -12.74
C THR A 129 -11.64 -6.87 -13.83
N ALA A 130 -11.53 -8.15 -13.44
CA ALA A 130 -11.43 -9.25 -14.41
C ALA A 130 -12.69 -9.43 -15.27
N GLN A 131 -13.86 -8.95 -14.80
CA GLN A 131 -15.13 -8.95 -15.52
C GLN A 131 -15.34 -7.66 -16.34
N SER A 132 -14.28 -6.92 -16.65
CA SER A 132 -14.31 -5.64 -17.39
C SER A 132 -15.03 -4.49 -16.68
N MET A 133 -15.21 -4.58 -15.36
CA MET A 133 -15.73 -3.48 -14.53
C MET A 133 -14.57 -2.88 -13.71
N PRO A 134 -13.96 -1.76 -14.18
CA PRO A 134 -12.85 -1.15 -13.47
C PRO A 134 -13.33 -0.55 -12.15
N ILE A 135 -12.99 -1.20 -11.04
CA ILE A 135 -13.34 -0.77 -9.70
C ILE A 135 -12.12 -0.85 -8.78
N THR A 136 -11.93 0.17 -7.94
CA THR A 136 -10.81 0.19 -6.99
C THR A 136 -11.18 -0.50 -5.68
N VAL A 137 -10.18 -0.93 -4.93
CA VAL A 137 -10.39 -1.50 -3.57
C VAL A 137 -11.06 -0.46 -2.67
N ASP A 138 -10.67 0.81 -2.79
CA ASP A 138 -11.24 1.90 -2.00
C ASP A 138 -12.74 2.11 -2.31
N GLN A 139 -13.18 1.93 -3.56
CA GLN A 139 -14.59 1.99 -3.94
C GLN A 139 -15.39 0.82 -3.35
N VAL A 140 -14.81 -0.38 -3.33
CA VAL A 140 -15.44 -1.55 -2.69
C VAL A 140 -15.57 -1.33 -1.18
N GLU A 141 -14.52 -0.80 -0.53
CA GLU A 141 -14.55 -0.47 0.90
C GLU A 141 -15.62 0.57 1.21
N GLN A 142 -15.72 1.63 0.41
CA GLN A 142 -16.78 2.63 0.56
C GLN A 142 -18.19 2.02 0.45
N ILE A 143 -18.42 1.12 -0.51
CA ILE A 143 -19.71 0.42 -0.65
C ILE A 143 -19.95 -0.50 0.54
N PHE A 144 -18.93 -1.18 1.04
CA PHE A 144 -19.08 -2.05 2.21
C PHE A 144 -19.44 -1.23 3.46
N ASP A 145 -18.80 -0.09 3.65
CA ASP A 145 -19.11 0.82 4.75
C ASP A 145 -20.50 1.45 4.62
N GLU A 146 -20.92 1.84 3.42
CA GLU A 146 -22.26 2.42 3.15
C GLU A 146 -23.40 1.44 3.45
N TYR A 147 -23.18 0.14 3.21
CA TYR A 147 -24.18 -0.91 3.39
C TYR A 147 -23.93 -1.79 4.63
N ASP A 148 -23.07 -1.36 5.56
CA ASP A 148 -22.70 -2.07 6.80
C ASP A 148 -22.24 -3.52 6.58
N LEU A 149 -21.64 -3.80 5.42
CA LEU A 149 -21.06 -5.10 5.08
C LEU A 149 -19.67 -5.23 5.70
N SER A 150 -19.62 -5.36 7.01
CA SER A 150 -18.39 -5.72 7.72
C SER A 150 -18.21 -7.24 7.70
N ALA A 151 -17.00 -7.71 7.37
CA ALA A 151 -16.63 -9.09 7.65
C ALA A 151 -16.74 -9.26 9.17
N GLU A 152 -17.78 -9.93 9.65
CA GLU A 152 -17.94 -10.21 11.07
C GLU A 152 -16.60 -10.72 11.61
N LYS A 153 -15.99 -9.92 12.51
CA LYS A 153 -15.01 -10.46 13.43
C LYS A 153 -15.73 -11.60 14.10
N LYS A 154 -15.33 -12.84 13.77
CA LYS A 154 -15.73 -14.05 14.46
C LYS A 154 -15.54 -13.80 15.95
N THR A 155 -16.62 -13.45 16.65
CA THR A 155 -16.69 -13.53 18.11
C THR A 155 -16.39 -14.99 18.40
N ALA A 156 -15.17 -15.24 18.86
CA ALA A 156 -14.80 -16.51 19.43
C ALA A 156 -15.62 -16.66 20.71
N ALA A 157 -16.81 -17.23 20.59
CA ALA A 157 -17.47 -17.90 21.68
C ALA A 157 -16.99 -19.35 21.65
N GLN A 158 -16.12 -19.72 22.61
CA GLN A 158 -16.11 -21.02 23.25
C GLN A 158 -14.98 -21.12 24.28
N PRO A 159 -15.09 -21.97 25.32
CA PRO A 159 -16.28 -22.63 25.87
C PRO A 159 -16.68 -22.13 27.28
#